data_AF-A0A173TMR1-F1
#
_entry.id   AF-A0A173TMR1-F1
#
_cell.length_a   1.000
_cell.length_b   1.000
_cell.length_c   1.000
_cell.angle_alpha   90.00
_cell.angle_beta   90.00
_cell.angle_gamma   90.00
#
_symmetry.space_group_name_H-M   'P 1'
#
loop_
_entity.id
_entity.type
_entity.pdbx_description
1 polymer ?
#
loop_
_entity_poly.entity_id
_entity_poly.type
_entity_poly.pdbx_seq_one_letter_code
_entity_poly.pdbx_strand_id
1 'polypeptide(L)'
;MRGVIHHIDRMIKETGEKFKDEAHIIYVNSSIQDETKLGKLMQDFWCKRGEEMNYDVLAERVSFFKEKKEGVNQMCEILDEVKEEGKNEGKIELLVDLVKTGVLSISEAAKKIKMSEEEFKKYL
;
A
#
# COMPACT_ATOMS: atom_id res chain seq x y z
N MET A 1 9.47 7.99 21.56
CA MET A 1 9.90 9.32 21.07
C MET A 1 8.92 10.37 21.60
N ARG A 2 9.38 11.51 22.12
CA ARG A 2 8.53 12.55 22.77
C ARG A 2 8.32 13.82 21.91
N GLY A 3 8.56 13.73 20.60
CA GLY A 3 8.48 14.88 19.68
C GLY A 3 7.31 14.78 18.72
N VAL A 4 6.85 15.94 18.24
CA VAL A 4 5.82 16.09 17.20
C VAL A 4 6.43 15.92 15.80
N ILE A 5 7.65 16.42 15.62
CA ILE A 5 8.43 16.36 14.39
C ILE A 5 9.83 15.82 14.72
N HIS A 6 10.32 14.90 13.90
CA HIS A 6 11.66 14.32 13.98
C HIS A 6 12.39 14.54 12.66
N HIS A 7 13.52 15.25 12.73
CA HIS A 7 14.39 15.47 11.58
C HIS A 7 15.46 14.37 11.59
N ILE A 8 15.61 13.67 10.48
CA ILE A 8 16.62 12.63 10.30
C ILE A 8 17.54 13.04 9.15
N ASP A 9 18.83 13.03 9.42
CA ASP A 9 19.88 13.26 8.43
C ASP A 9 20.50 11.91 8.01
N ARG A 10 20.75 11.74 6.72
CA ARG A 10 21.54 10.60 6.21
C ARG A 10 23.03 10.87 6.41
N MET A 11 23.75 9.86 6.91
CA MET A 11 25.19 9.90 7.10
C MET A 11 25.87 8.68 6.51
N ILE A 12 27.09 8.88 6.00
CA ILE A 12 28.00 7.82 5.59
C ILE A 12 28.57 7.23 6.88
N LYS A 13 28.32 5.94 7.14
CA LYS A 13 28.66 5.32 8.44
C LYS A 13 30.17 5.27 8.69
N GLU A 14 30.94 5.07 7.62
CA GLU A 14 32.38 4.90 7.65
C GLU A 14 33.11 6.21 7.96
N THR A 15 32.59 7.33 7.46
CA THR A 15 33.22 8.66 7.63
C THR A 15 32.53 9.51 8.69
N GLY A 16 31.29 9.17 9.08
CA GLY A 16 30.45 9.98 9.96
C GLY A 16 29.95 11.28 9.30
N GLU A 17 30.24 11.50 8.02
CA GLU A 17 29.86 12.71 7.30
C GLU A 17 28.41 12.62 6.80
N LYS A 18 27.75 13.76 6.65
CA LYS A 18 26.44 13.83 5.99
C LYS A 18 26.58 13.37 4.53
N PHE A 19 25.62 12.57 4.07
CA PHE A 19 25.59 12.04 2.71
C PHE A 19 25.38 13.14 1.64
N LYS A 20 24.84 14.31 2.04
CA LYS A 20 24.66 15.52 1.19
C LYS A 20 23.93 15.26 -0.13
N ASP A 21 22.91 14.42 -0.12
CA ASP A 21 22.06 14.09 -1.29
C ASP A 21 20.87 15.04 -1.47
N GLU A 22 20.88 16.19 -0.81
CA GLU A 22 19.76 17.16 -0.77
C GLU A 22 18.42 16.59 -0.27
N ALA A 23 18.41 15.35 0.22
CA ALA A 23 17.23 14.72 0.77
C ALA A 23 17.05 15.12 2.24
N HIS A 24 15.85 15.61 2.56
CA HIS A 24 15.45 15.93 3.93
C HIS A 24 14.38 14.92 4.38
N ILE A 25 14.67 14.18 5.46
CA ILE A 25 13.73 13.20 6.00
C ILE A 25 13.11 13.76 7.27
N ILE A 26 11.79 13.95 7.24
CA ILE A 26 11.01 14.44 8.36
C ILE A 26 9.96 13.38 8.71
N TYR A 27 10.03 12.85 9.93
CA TYR A 27 8.98 12.02 10.48
C TYR A 27 8.07 12.87 11.35
N VAL A 28 6.77 12.73 11.14
CA VAL A 28 5.74 13.43 11.89
C VAL A 28 4.93 12.41 12.67
N ASN A 29 4.59 12.72 13.92
CA ASN A 29 3.65 11.91 14.68
C ASN A 29 2.21 12.17 14.19
N SER A 30 1.61 11.19 13.51
CA SER A 30 0.25 11.29 12.97
C SER A 30 -0.86 11.18 14.02
N SER A 31 -0.53 10.91 15.28
CA SER A 31 -1.50 10.87 16.38
C SER A 31 -1.81 12.26 16.97
N ILE A 32 -1.18 13.32 16.44
CA ILE A 32 -1.43 14.69 16.88
C ILE A 32 -2.80 15.13 16.38
N GLN A 33 -3.60 15.68 17.29
CA GLN A 33 -4.97 16.10 17.04
C GLN A 33 -5.20 17.56 17.49
N ASP A 34 -4.14 18.35 17.61
CA ASP A 34 -4.24 19.75 18.03
C ASP A 34 -4.69 20.68 16.89
N GLU A 35 -5.00 21.92 17.23
CA GLU A 35 -5.49 22.94 16.28
C GLU A 35 -4.36 23.62 15.47
N THR A 36 -3.12 23.13 15.58
CA THR A 36 -2.03 23.68 14.77
C THR A 36 -2.23 23.29 13.30
N LYS A 37 -1.53 23.99 12.39
CA LYS A 37 -1.51 23.61 10.96
C LYS A 37 -1.14 22.14 10.76
N LEU A 38 -0.15 21.66 11.52
CA LEU A 38 0.28 20.28 11.46
C LEU A 38 -0.78 19.32 12.02
N GLY A 39 -1.39 19.65 13.16
CA GLY A 39 -2.47 18.86 13.75
C GLY A 39 -3.68 18.73 12.83
N LYS A 40 -4.10 19.82 12.20
CA LYS A 40 -5.15 19.81 11.16
C LYS A 40 -4.78 18.97 9.95
N LEU A 41 -3.53 19.04 9.50
CA LEU A 41 -3.06 18.19 8.41
C LEU A 41 -3.09 16.71 8.81
N MET A 42 -2.73 16.39 10.06
CA MET A 42 -2.84 15.01 10.56
C MET A 42 -4.29 14.56 10.66
N GLN A 43 -5.22 15.42 11.10
CA GLN A 43 -6.66 15.12 11.10
C GLN A 43 -7.17 14.79 9.70
N ASP A 44 -6.77 15.55 8.67
CA ASP A 44 -7.19 15.33 7.28
C ASP A 44 -6.80 13.93 6.76
N PHE A 45 -5.65 13.40 7.16
CA PHE A 45 -5.25 12.04 6.78
C PHE A 45 -6.15 10.94 7.38
N TRP A 46 -6.93 11.26 8.42
CA TRP A 46 -7.90 10.34 9.04
C TRP A 46 -9.32 10.57 8.52
N CYS A 47 -9.61 11.73 7.93
CA CYS A 47 -10.91 12.06 7.36
C CYS A 47 -11.24 11.17 6.15
N LYS A 48 -12.49 10.70 6.08
CA LYS A 48 -12.95 9.87 4.97
C LYS A 48 -13.59 10.68 3.86
N ARG A 49 -14.09 11.88 4.14
CA ARG A 49 -14.80 12.71 3.18
C ARG A 49 -14.05 14.01 2.99
N GLY A 50 -13.99 14.51 1.75
CA GLY A 50 -13.29 15.76 1.46
C GLY A 50 -13.91 16.95 2.18
N GLU A 51 -15.23 16.96 2.38
CA GLU A 51 -15.93 18.02 3.14
C GLU A 51 -15.59 18.09 4.63
N GLU A 52 -15.00 17.03 5.19
CA GLU A 52 -14.55 16.95 6.59
C GLU A 52 -13.08 17.38 6.75
N MET A 53 -12.39 17.72 5.66
CA MET A 53 -10.97 18.09 5.66
C MET A 53 -10.77 19.61 5.83
N ASN A 54 -9.67 19.97 6.46
CA ASN A 54 -9.24 21.34 6.71
C ASN A 54 -8.49 21.95 5.52
N TYR A 55 -7.79 21.16 4.72
CA TYR A 55 -6.96 21.60 3.60
C TYR A 55 -7.60 21.28 2.25
N ASP A 56 -7.97 22.34 1.51
CA ASP A 56 -8.65 22.25 0.21
C ASP A 56 -7.95 21.31 -0.78
N VAL A 57 -6.62 21.34 -0.84
CA VAL A 57 -5.84 20.49 -1.75
C VAL A 57 -6.10 18.99 -1.51
N LEU A 58 -6.20 18.59 -0.24
CA LEU A 58 -6.54 17.21 0.12
C LEU A 58 -8.03 16.94 -0.08
N ALA A 59 -8.88 17.89 0.35
CA ALA A 59 -10.33 17.81 0.21
C ALA A 59 -10.75 17.57 -1.26
N GLU A 60 -10.25 18.39 -2.18
CA GLU A 60 -10.52 18.30 -3.61
C GLU A 60 -10.07 16.95 -4.19
N ARG A 61 -8.88 16.48 -3.81
CA ARG A 61 -8.34 15.21 -4.33
C ARG A 61 -9.14 14.02 -3.81
N VAL A 62 -9.53 14.02 -2.54
CA VAL A 62 -10.35 12.95 -1.96
C VAL A 62 -11.76 12.96 -2.54
N SER A 63 -12.39 14.12 -2.65
CA SER A 63 -13.71 14.25 -3.29
C SER A 63 -13.66 13.84 -4.77
N PHE A 64 -12.59 14.14 -5.50
CA PHE A 64 -12.42 13.66 -6.87
C PHE A 64 -12.51 12.13 -6.96
N PHE A 65 -11.71 11.41 -6.17
CA PHE A 65 -11.69 9.95 -6.22
C PHE A 65 -12.94 9.28 -5.65
N LYS A 66 -13.66 9.93 -4.74
CA LYS A 66 -14.82 9.33 -4.07
C LYS A 66 -16.17 9.71 -4.68
N GLU A 67 -16.26 10.87 -5.33
CA GLU A 67 -17.56 11.44 -5.73
C GLU A 67 -17.63 11.73 -7.23
N LYS A 68 -16.51 12.09 -7.88
CA LYS A 68 -16.52 12.34 -9.32
C LYS A 68 -16.51 11.02 -10.07
N LYS A 69 -17.42 10.88 -11.05
CA LYS A 69 -17.59 9.66 -11.86
C LYS A 69 -16.27 9.14 -12.44
N GLU A 70 -15.42 10.03 -12.94
CA GLU A 70 -14.11 9.67 -13.49
C GLU A 70 -13.18 9.08 -12.41
N GLY A 71 -13.07 9.71 -11.26
CA GLY A 71 -12.26 9.21 -10.14
C GLY A 71 -12.79 7.91 -9.55
N VAL A 72 -14.12 7.78 -9.45
CA VAL A 72 -14.77 6.53 -9.00
C VAL A 72 -14.51 5.40 -9.98
N ASN A 73 -14.59 5.65 -11.29
CA ASN A 73 -14.29 4.63 -12.30
C ASN A 73 -12.84 4.13 -12.19
N GLN A 74 -11.87 5.03 -12.04
CA GLN A 74 -10.47 4.66 -11.82
C GLN A 74 -10.31 3.78 -10.57
N MET A 75 -10.96 4.13 -9.47
CA MET A 75 -10.92 3.32 -8.24
C MET A 75 -11.60 1.96 -8.41
N CYS A 76 -12.70 1.89 -9.17
CA CYS A 76 -13.38 0.64 -9.47
C CYS A 76 -12.49 -0.31 -10.30
N GLU A 77 -11.81 0.21 -11.32
CA GLU A 77 -10.88 -0.58 -12.14
C GLU A 77 -9.77 -1.21 -11.28
N ILE A 78 -9.17 -0.42 -10.38
CA ILE A 78 -8.15 -0.90 -9.44
C ILE A 78 -8.74 -1.99 -8.51
N LEU A 79 -9.96 -1.80 -8.01
CA LEU A 79 -10.61 -2.80 -7.14
C LEU A 79 -10.92 -4.11 -7.88
N ASP A 80 -11.30 -4.02 -9.15
CA ASP A 80 -11.53 -5.20 -9.99
C ASP A 80 -10.21 -5.95 -10.26
N GLU A 81 -9.10 -5.25 -10.50
CA GLU A 81 -7.77 -5.85 -10.62
C GLU A 81 -7.36 -6.57 -9.32
N VAL A 82 -7.45 -5.90 -8.17
CA VAL A 82 -7.13 -6.49 -6.85
C VAL A 82 -8.00 -7.73 -6.57
N LYS A 83 -9.27 -7.70 -6.99
CA LYS A 83 -10.19 -8.83 -6.83
C LYS A 83 -9.80 -10.01 -7.71
N GLU A 84 -9.37 -9.77 -8.95
CA GLU A 84 -8.89 -10.83 -9.84
C GLU A 84 -7.53 -11.40 -9.37
N GLU A 85 -6.63 -10.56 -8.87
CA GLU A 85 -5.39 -10.99 -8.21
C GLU A 85 -5.68 -11.88 -7.01
N GLY A 86 -6.54 -11.45 -6.08
CA GLY A 86 -6.90 -12.24 -4.90
C GLY A 86 -7.57 -13.57 -5.24
N LYS A 87 -8.39 -13.63 -6.30
CA LYS A 87 -8.94 -14.90 -6.80
C LYS A 87 -7.85 -15.84 -7.33
N ASN A 88 -6.84 -15.30 -8.00
CA ASN A 88 -5.73 -16.08 -8.54
C ASN A 88 -4.82 -16.58 -7.42
N GLU A 89 -4.50 -15.74 -6.44
CA GLU A 89 -3.76 -16.12 -5.23
C GLU A 89 -4.47 -17.25 -4.48
N GLY A 90 -5.77 -17.11 -4.22
CA GLY A 90 -6.54 -18.16 -3.54
C GLY A 90 -6.61 -19.49 -4.30
N LYS A 91 -6.63 -19.45 -5.64
CA LYS A 91 -6.52 -20.67 -6.46
C LYS A 91 -5.14 -21.33 -6.34
N ILE A 92 -4.07 -20.52 -6.34
CA ILE A 92 -2.71 -21.01 -6.18
C ILE A 92 -2.55 -21.66 -4.80
N GLU A 93 -3.01 -21.00 -3.75
CA GLU A 93 -2.95 -21.50 -2.37
C GLU A 93 -3.67 -22.84 -2.22
N LEU A 94 -4.89 -22.95 -2.76
CA LEU A 94 -5.64 -24.21 -2.76
C LEU A 94 -4.89 -25.33 -3.51
N LEU A 95 -4.31 -25.02 -4.67
CA LEU A 95 -3.59 -26.02 -5.46
C LEU A 95 -2.29 -26.46 -4.78
N VAL A 96 -1.59 -25.55 -4.11
CA VAL A 96 -0.42 -25.85 -3.29
C VAL A 96 -0.79 -26.81 -2.17
N ASP A 97 -1.90 -26.57 -1.46
CA ASP A 97 -2.38 -27.46 -0.39
C ASP A 97 -2.76 -28.85 -0.92
N LEU A 98 -3.46 -28.92 -2.06
CA LEU A 98 -3.82 -30.18 -2.71
C LEU A 98 -2.59 -30.97 -3.18
N VAL A 99 -1.53 -30.30 -3.62
CA VAL A 99 -0.25 -30.95 -3.95
C VAL A 99 0.45 -31.44 -2.70
N LYS A 100 0.49 -30.64 -1.63
CA LYS A 100 1.12 -31.00 -0.34
C LYS A 100 0.43 -32.18 0.35
N THR A 101 -0.89 -32.27 0.24
CA THR A 101 -1.70 -33.40 0.74
C THR A 101 -1.65 -34.63 -0.16
N GLY A 102 -0.99 -34.54 -1.32
CA GLY A 102 -0.82 -35.64 -2.28
C GLY A 102 -2.06 -35.94 -3.11
N VAL A 103 -3.08 -35.08 -3.07
CA VAL A 103 -4.32 -35.23 -3.85
C VAL A 103 -4.09 -34.92 -5.34
N LEU A 104 -3.21 -33.97 -5.64
CA LEU A 104 -2.83 -33.58 -7.01
C LEU A 104 -1.32 -33.68 -7.24
N SER A 105 -0.93 -33.97 -8.47
CA SER A 105 0.47 -33.80 -8.90
C SER A 105 0.79 -32.35 -9.24
N ILE A 106 2.08 -31.99 -9.17
CA ILE A 106 2.59 -30.66 -9.57
C ILE A 106 2.17 -30.33 -11.01
N SER A 107 2.25 -31.32 -11.92
CA SER A 107 1.87 -31.14 -13.33
C SER A 107 0.39 -30.79 -13.50
N GLU A 108 -0.50 -31.46 -12.76
CA GLU A 108 -1.94 -31.20 -12.81
C GLU A 108 -2.29 -29.83 -12.23
N ALA A 109 -1.65 -29.45 -11.13
CA ALA A 109 -1.83 -28.15 -10.51
C ALA A 109 -1.36 -27.01 -11.44
N ALA A 110 -0.15 -27.11 -12.00
CA ALA A 110 0.41 -26.10 -12.92
C ALA A 110 -0.47 -25.91 -14.17
N LYS A 111 -1.00 -27.01 -14.75
CA LYS A 111 -1.93 -26.95 -15.89
C LYS A 111 -3.24 -26.23 -15.56
N LYS A 112 -3.79 -26.42 -14.34
CA LYS A 112 -5.07 -25.78 -13.93
C LYS A 112 -4.99 -24.25 -13.89
N ILE A 113 -3.81 -23.69 -13.61
CA ILE A 113 -3.57 -22.24 -13.60
C ILE A 113 -2.70 -21.77 -14.78
N LYS A 114 -2.54 -22.62 -15.80
CA LYS A 114 -1.86 -22.31 -17.07
C LYS A 114 -0.44 -21.76 -16.89
N MET A 115 0.31 -22.27 -15.92
CA MET A 115 1.73 -21.94 -15.74
C MET A 115 2.60 -23.17 -15.90
N SER A 116 3.92 -22.97 -15.99
CA SER A 116 4.88 -24.06 -16.04
C SER A 116 5.03 -24.74 -14.67
N GLU A 117 5.47 -26.01 -14.66
CA GLU A 117 5.76 -26.71 -13.40
C GLU A 117 6.89 -26.01 -12.62
N GLU A 118 7.87 -25.43 -13.32
CA GLU A 118 8.96 -24.67 -12.70
C GLU A 118 8.48 -23.37 -12.03
N GLU A 119 7.48 -22.69 -12.61
CA GLU A 119 6.84 -21.54 -11.96
C GLU A 119 6.01 -21.98 -10.75
N PHE A 120 5.25 -23.08 -10.88
CA PHE A 120 4.42 -23.59 -9.80
C PHE A 120 5.25 -24.00 -8.57
N LYS A 121 6.40 -24.65 -8.80
CA LYS A 121 7.32 -25.07 -7.72
C LYS A 121 7.81 -23.91 -6.84
N LYS A 122 7.77 -22.66 -7.31
CA LYS A 122 8.13 -21.48 -6.49
C LYS A 122 7.15 -21.23 -5.34
N TYR A 123 5.95 -21.83 -5.39
CA TYR A 123 4.90 -21.68 -4.38
C TYR A 123 4.82 -22.87 -3.39
N LEU A 124 5.63 -23.92 -3.58
CA LEU A 124 5.65 -25.10 -2.71
C LEU A 124 6.58 -24.91 -1.52
#